data_AF-A0A7W0W5U7-F1
#
_entry.id   AF-A0A7W0W5U7-F1
#
_cell.length_a   1.000
_cell.length_b   1.000
_cell.length_c   1.000
_cell.angle_alpha   90.00
_cell.angle_beta   90.00
_cell.angle_gamma   90.00
#
_symmetry.space_group_name_H-M   'P 1'
#
loop_
_entity.id
_entity.type
_entity.pdbx_description
1 polymer ?
#
loop_
_entity_poly.entity_id
_entity_poly.type
_entity_poly.pdbx_seq_one_letter_code
_entity_poly.pdbx_strand_id
1 'polypeptide(L)'
;MTILHNIQINDALIQGVNLYNLGKINIICGKNNSGKSTLLSSIGNKRFNQGILLDEEIIMSCLVDINQDNSEMKDINEVCDEICGIFKEKIFPFEFDLSFLKEIADKYKLNLRVLYDYFNNKLKTSMVNFSEDKIHIILPQRNLSLKSQITEIKSPNYDGSNIINYLFWFKNIGKSSAYKDVYQKVSDAFREISGGYEFDVVLEGHNNISLNFFYHNSVFMDVESTGLGLRNLLVLVFFSLFPSDSVLLIEEPENH
;
A
#
# COMPACT_ATOMS: atom_id res chain seq x y z
N MET A 1 -11.50 11.93 7.49
CA MET A 1 -10.94 10.71 8.08
C MET A 1 -9.82 10.22 7.17
N THR A 2 -8.56 10.40 7.56
CA THR A 2 -7.43 9.79 6.85
C THR A 2 -7.38 8.35 7.27
N ILE A 3 -7.74 7.43 6.37
CA ILE A 3 -7.68 6.01 6.71
C ILE A 3 -6.23 5.58 6.56
N LEU A 4 -5.62 5.35 7.70
CA LEU A 4 -4.25 4.92 7.86
C LEU A 4 -4.23 3.38 7.88
N HIS A 5 -3.38 2.77 7.05
CA HIS A 5 -3.30 1.31 6.97
C HIS A 5 -2.49 0.77 8.15
N ASN A 6 -3.03 -0.24 8.84
CA ASN A 6 -2.31 -0.90 9.91
C ASN A 6 -2.23 -2.40 9.62
N ILE A 7 -1.06 -3.00 9.85
CA ILE A 7 -0.79 -4.42 9.63
C ILE A 7 -0.32 -5.02 10.94
N GLN A 8 -1.03 -6.03 11.43
CA GLN A 8 -0.57 -6.89 12.51
C GLN A 8 -0.06 -8.20 11.91
N ILE A 9 1.19 -8.57 12.19
CA ILE A 9 1.80 -9.78 11.63
C ILE A 9 1.54 -10.96 12.57
N ASN A 10 1.03 -12.04 11.99
CA ASN A 10 0.69 -13.28 12.68
C ASN A 10 1.54 -14.43 12.12
N ASP A 11 2.86 -14.29 12.21
CA ASP A 11 3.80 -15.34 11.79
C ASP A 11 4.40 -16.04 13.01
N ALA A 12 4.63 -17.34 12.94
CA ALA A 12 5.30 -18.09 13.99
C ALA A 12 6.72 -17.58 14.27
N LEU A 13 7.37 -17.01 13.24
CA LEU A 13 8.72 -16.44 13.33
C LEU A 13 8.72 -15.00 13.86
N ILE A 14 7.64 -14.25 13.65
CA ILE A 14 7.50 -12.85 14.05
C ILE A 14 6.12 -12.66 14.67
N GLN A 15 6.06 -12.66 16.00
CA GLN A 15 4.84 -12.45 16.75
C GLN A 15 4.78 -11.02 17.31
N GLY A 16 3.59 -10.43 17.26
CA GLY A 16 3.29 -9.15 17.92
C GLY A 16 3.88 -7.91 17.24
N VAL A 17 4.33 -8.02 15.98
CA VAL A 17 4.77 -6.85 15.22
C VAL A 17 3.57 -6.17 14.57
N ASN A 18 3.40 -4.90 14.93
CA ASN A 18 2.37 -4.02 14.39
C ASN A 18 3.03 -2.91 13.57
N LEU A 19 2.62 -2.76 12.32
CA LEU A 19 2.97 -1.64 11.47
C LEU A 19 1.78 -0.69 11.45
N TYR A 20 1.97 0.49 12.01
CA TYR A 20 0.93 1.51 12.10
C TYR A 20 1.09 2.58 11.05
N ASN A 21 -0.02 3.22 10.70
CA ASN A 21 -0.03 4.44 9.91
C ASN A 21 0.68 4.34 8.56
N LEU A 22 0.57 3.19 7.93
CA LEU A 22 1.12 2.97 6.60
C LEU A 22 0.38 3.86 5.59
N GLY A 23 1.16 4.63 4.86
CA GLY A 23 0.68 5.43 3.74
C GLY A 23 0.58 4.59 2.47
N LYS A 24 0.36 5.27 1.34
CA LYS A 24 0.41 4.61 0.02
C LYS A 24 1.80 4.01 -0.25
N ILE A 25 2.87 4.72 0.13
CA ILE A 25 4.25 4.30 -0.09
C ILE A 25 4.96 4.25 1.25
N ASN A 26 5.56 3.12 1.57
CA ASN A 26 6.28 2.89 2.81
C ASN A 26 7.64 2.28 2.48
N ILE A 27 8.69 2.91 3.00
CA ILE A 27 10.07 2.51 2.76
C ILE A 27 10.57 1.76 4.01
N ILE A 28 11.14 0.58 3.80
CA ILE A 28 11.70 -0.25 4.86
C ILE A 28 13.22 -0.30 4.68
N CYS A 29 13.93 0.48 5.50
CA CYS A 29 15.39 0.58 5.50
C CYS A 29 15.98 0.12 6.85
N GLY A 30 17.27 -0.26 6.86
CA GLY A 30 18.01 -0.57 8.08
C GLY A 30 19.13 -1.58 7.90
N LYS A 31 20.09 -1.61 8.84
CA LYS A 31 21.35 -2.40 8.77
C LYS A 31 21.18 -3.94 8.83
N ASN A 32 20.00 -4.46 9.16
CA ASN A 32 19.74 -5.90 9.31
C ASN A 32 18.84 -6.42 8.19
N ASN A 33 19.34 -7.33 7.35
CA ASN A 33 18.55 -7.85 6.22
C ASN A 33 17.62 -8.99 6.63
N SER A 34 18.02 -9.84 7.60
CA SER A 34 17.22 -11.01 8.00
C SER A 34 15.82 -10.63 8.51
N GLY A 35 15.72 -9.68 9.44
CA GLY A 35 14.44 -9.27 10.01
C GLY A 35 13.49 -8.60 9.00
N LYS A 36 14.02 -7.78 8.08
CA LYS A 36 13.23 -7.09 7.04
C LYS A 36 12.65 -8.07 6.04
N SER A 37 13.49 -8.95 5.51
CA SER A 37 13.05 -9.93 4.52
C SER A 37 12.10 -10.96 5.15
N THR A 38 12.30 -11.36 6.42
CA THR A 38 11.32 -12.19 7.13
C THR A 38 10.00 -11.45 7.31
N LEU A 39 10.00 -10.20 7.76
CA LEU A 39 8.80 -9.35 7.90
C LEU A 39 8.02 -9.28 6.59
N LEU A 40 8.70 -8.91 5.51
CA LEU A 40 8.11 -8.81 4.19
C LEU A 40 7.66 -10.15 3.63
N SER A 41 8.38 -11.23 3.91
CA SER A 41 7.95 -12.58 3.52
C SER A 41 6.65 -12.99 4.22
N SER A 42 6.50 -12.66 5.50
CA SER A 42 5.25 -12.91 6.24
C SER A 42 4.10 -12.09 5.65
N ILE A 43 4.35 -10.83 5.28
CA ILE A 43 3.36 -10.00 4.60
C ILE A 43 3.01 -10.58 3.22
N GLY A 44 4.00 -10.92 2.40
CA GLY A 44 3.79 -11.47 1.05
C GLY A 44 3.06 -12.82 1.05
N ASN A 45 3.22 -13.61 2.10
CA ASN A 45 2.50 -14.88 2.29
C ASN A 45 1.09 -14.71 2.89
N LYS A 46 0.57 -13.48 2.97
CA LYS A 46 -0.74 -13.13 3.55
C LYS A 46 -0.89 -13.58 5.02
N ARG A 47 0.21 -13.61 5.78
CA ARG A 47 0.22 -13.97 7.22
C ARG A 47 0.11 -12.73 8.10
N PHE A 48 -0.88 -11.90 7.82
CA PHE A 48 -1.11 -10.67 8.54
C PHE A 48 -2.60 -10.37 8.62
N ASN A 49 -2.99 -9.60 9.62
CA ASN A 49 -4.30 -8.96 9.70
C ASN A 49 -4.13 -7.50 9.28
N GLN A 50 -4.94 -7.04 8.33
CA GLN A 50 -5.09 -5.61 8.10
C GLN A 50 -6.21 -5.07 8.97
N GLY A 51 -6.03 -3.85 9.45
CA GLY A 51 -7.03 -3.22 10.29
C GLY A 51 -6.92 -1.71 10.37
N ILE A 52 -7.86 -1.14 11.11
CA ILE A 52 -7.88 0.28 11.43
C ILE A 52 -7.47 0.51 12.88
N LEU A 53 -6.75 1.60 13.09
CA LEU A 53 -6.60 2.21 14.39
C LEU A 53 -7.77 3.17 14.57
N LEU A 54 -8.53 2.99 15.65
CA LEU A 54 -9.60 3.93 15.97
C LEU A 54 -9.00 5.08 16.78
N ASP A 55 -9.17 6.29 16.28
CA ASP A 55 -8.88 7.47 17.09
C ASP A 55 -9.96 7.65 18.17
N GLU A 56 -9.60 8.43 19.18
CA GLU A 56 -10.46 8.71 20.33
C GLU A 56 -11.77 9.38 19.91
N GLU A 57 -11.74 10.27 18.91
CA GLU A 57 -12.94 10.98 18.43
C GLU A 57 -13.97 10.01 17.84
N ILE A 58 -13.52 9.03 17.04
CA ILE A 58 -14.39 7.99 16.48
C ILE A 58 -14.97 7.15 17.61
N ILE A 59 -14.14 6.70 18.55
CA ILE A 59 -14.60 5.89 19.69
C ILE A 59 -15.64 6.66 20.51
N MET A 60 -15.38 7.93 20.81
CA MET A 60 -16.31 8.80 21.51
C MET A 60 -17.63 8.96 20.75
N SER A 61 -17.58 9.15 19.43
CA SER A 61 -18.79 9.22 18.60
C SER A 61 -19.60 7.92 18.66
N CYS A 62 -18.93 6.76 18.69
CA CYS A 62 -19.60 5.47 18.85
C CYS A 62 -20.30 5.38 20.20
N LEU A 63 -19.63 5.77 21.28
CA LEU A 63 -20.15 5.64 22.64
C LEU A 63 -21.32 6.59 22.90
N VAL A 64 -21.27 7.82 22.39
CA VAL A 64 -22.39 8.78 22.49
C VAL A 64 -23.65 8.21 21.84
N ASP A 65 -23.53 7.64 20.63
CA ASP A 65 -24.67 7.05 19.92
C ASP A 65 -25.24 5.85 20.69
N ILE A 66 -24.39 5.01 21.29
CA ILE A 66 -24.83 3.87 22.11
C ILE A 66 -25.57 4.29 23.39
N ASN A 67 -25.18 5.41 24.00
CA ASN A 67 -25.78 5.90 25.25
C ASN A 67 -27.16 6.56 25.02
N GLN A 68 -27.39 7.17 23.85
CA GLN A 68 -28.73 7.68 23.52
C GLN A 68 -29.79 6.56 23.53
N ASP A 69 -29.37 5.33 23.27
CA ASP A 69 -30.22 4.14 23.28
C ASP A 69 -30.29 3.42 24.65
N ASN A 70 -29.50 3.83 25.66
CA ASN A 70 -29.46 3.17 26.98
C ASN A 70 -29.58 4.16 28.15
N SER A 71 -30.76 4.23 28.77
CA SER A 71 -31.04 5.14 29.90
C SER A 71 -30.33 4.81 31.23
N GLU A 72 -29.57 3.71 31.31
CA GLU A 72 -29.00 3.18 32.56
C GLU A 72 -27.46 3.19 32.62
N MET A 73 -26.75 3.78 31.65
CA MET A 73 -25.28 3.77 31.68
C MET A 73 -24.72 4.66 32.81
N LYS A 74 -23.60 4.20 33.39
CA LYS A 74 -22.69 5.03 34.21
C LYS A 74 -22.25 6.28 33.44
N ASP A 75 -21.70 7.27 34.15
CA ASP A 75 -21.11 8.46 33.54
C ASP A 75 -20.23 8.05 32.35
N ILE A 76 -20.69 8.46 31.17
CA ILE A 76 -20.15 7.98 29.90
C ILE A 76 -18.65 8.27 29.83
N ASN A 77 -18.22 9.37 30.45
CA ASN A 77 -16.85 9.85 30.42
C ASN A 77 -15.89 8.85 31.10
N GLU A 78 -16.29 8.25 32.23
CA GLU A 78 -15.45 7.24 32.92
C GLU A 78 -15.28 5.97 32.07
N VAL A 79 -16.36 5.53 31.42
CA VAL A 79 -16.35 4.35 30.55
C VAL A 79 -15.57 4.63 29.26
N CYS A 80 -15.66 5.86 28.75
CA CYS A 80 -14.98 6.30 27.54
C CYS A 80 -13.46 6.23 27.67
N ASP A 81 -12.87 6.73 28.76
CA ASP A 81 -11.42 6.73 28.93
C ASP A 81 -10.84 5.30 28.94
N GLU A 82 -11.52 4.38 29.64
CA GLU A 82 -11.09 2.98 29.67
C GLU A 82 -11.24 2.27 28.33
N ILE A 83 -12.38 2.49 27.65
CA ILE A 83 -12.62 1.92 26.31
C ILE A 83 -11.58 2.48 25.33
N CYS A 84 -11.35 3.79 25.33
CA CYS A 84 -10.33 4.43 24.50
C CYS A 84 -8.95 3.84 24.76
N GLY A 85 -8.60 3.54 26.01
CA GLY A 85 -7.36 2.83 26.36
C GLY A 85 -7.25 1.47 25.66
N ILE A 86 -8.30 0.65 25.70
CA ILE A 86 -8.33 -0.67 25.05
C ILE A 86 -8.19 -0.56 23.53
N PHE A 87 -8.88 0.42 22.93
CA PHE A 87 -8.91 0.59 21.48
C PHE A 87 -7.62 1.23 20.93
N LYS A 88 -6.93 2.10 21.69
CA LYS A 88 -5.66 2.72 21.28
C LYS A 88 -4.53 1.71 21.10
N GLU A 89 -4.57 0.58 21.81
CA GLU A 89 -3.49 -0.42 21.79
C GLU A 89 -3.68 -1.52 20.74
N LYS A 90 -4.84 -1.59 20.09
CA LYS A 90 -5.20 -2.71 19.21
C LYS A 90 -5.42 -2.26 17.76
N ILE A 91 -4.88 -3.03 16.82
CA ILE A 91 -5.28 -2.97 15.41
C ILE A 91 -6.55 -3.80 15.28
N PHE A 92 -7.64 -3.18 14.84
CA PHE A 92 -8.90 -3.89 14.65
C PHE A 92 -8.97 -4.49 13.26
N PRO A 93 -8.97 -5.83 13.12
CA PRO A 93 -9.16 -6.45 11.82
C PRO A 93 -10.44 -5.94 11.17
N PHE A 94 -10.46 -5.89 9.82
CA PHE A 94 -11.64 -5.47 9.06
C PHE A 94 -12.88 -6.32 9.36
N GLU A 95 -12.68 -7.58 9.74
CA GLU A 95 -13.72 -8.42 10.32
C GLU A 95 -13.65 -8.33 11.85
N PHE A 96 -14.63 -7.65 12.45
CA PHE A 96 -14.71 -7.56 13.91
C PHE A 96 -14.96 -8.93 14.53
N ASP A 97 -14.05 -9.33 15.40
CA ASP A 97 -14.24 -10.50 16.24
C ASP A 97 -15.39 -10.22 17.23
N LEU A 98 -16.51 -10.92 17.03
CA LEU A 98 -17.67 -10.87 17.92
C LEU A 98 -17.31 -11.17 19.38
N SER A 99 -16.29 -12.01 19.62
CA SER A 99 -15.84 -12.34 20.96
C SER A 99 -15.23 -11.13 21.67
N PHE A 100 -14.49 -10.29 20.95
CA PHE A 100 -13.92 -9.06 21.48
C PHE A 100 -15.00 -8.01 21.76
N LEU A 101 -15.93 -7.80 20.83
CA LEU A 101 -17.05 -6.87 21.06
C LEU A 101 -17.92 -7.33 22.23
N LYS A 102 -18.08 -8.65 22.39
CA LYS A 102 -18.76 -9.25 23.55
C LYS A 102 -18.01 -8.99 24.85
N GLU A 103 -16.68 -9.15 24.87
CA GLU A 103 -15.87 -8.83 26.05
C GLU A 103 -16.07 -7.38 26.50
N ILE A 104 -16.04 -6.42 25.57
CA ILE A 104 -16.32 -5.00 25.85
C ILE A 104 -17.75 -4.84 26.36
N ALA A 105 -18.72 -5.41 25.65
CA ALA A 105 -20.12 -5.28 26.02
C ALA A 105 -20.40 -5.84 27.42
N ASP A 106 -19.84 -7.00 27.76
CA ASP A 106 -19.99 -7.63 29.07
C ASP A 106 -19.27 -6.82 30.16
N LYS A 107 -18.03 -6.36 29.90
CA LYS A 107 -17.23 -5.58 30.85
C LYS A 107 -17.88 -4.25 31.20
N TYR A 108 -18.43 -3.56 30.20
CA TYR A 108 -18.99 -2.21 30.35
C TYR A 108 -20.53 -2.19 30.40
N LYS A 109 -21.17 -3.36 30.41
CA LYS A 109 -22.63 -3.54 30.39
C LYS A 109 -23.30 -2.81 29.22
N LEU A 110 -22.68 -2.86 28.04
CA LEU A 110 -23.24 -2.28 26.81
C LEU A 110 -24.16 -3.28 26.12
N ASN A 111 -25.09 -2.76 25.32
CA ASN A 111 -25.87 -3.61 24.41
C ASN A 111 -24.99 -4.08 23.25
N LEU A 112 -24.58 -5.36 23.26
CA LEU A 112 -23.75 -5.97 22.23
C LEU A 112 -24.32 -5.79 20.82
N ARG A 113 -25.66 -5.85 20.67
CA ARG A 113 -26.29 -5.68 19.36
C ARG A 113 -26.08 -4.26 18.83
N VAL A 114 -26.26 -3.25 19.67
CA VAL A 114 -26.05 -1.83 19.27
C VAL A 114 -24.57 -1.61 18.93
N LEU A 115 -23.67 -2.12 19.76
CA LEU A 115 -22.22 -2.05 19.51
C LEU A 115 -21.88 -2.73 18.17
N TYR A 116 -22.37 -3.94 17.92
CA TYR A 116 -22.14 -4.66 16.69
C TYR A 116 -22.74 -3.95 15.47
N ASP A 117 -24.01 -3.58 15.52
CA ASP A 117 -24.71 -2.92 14.41
C ASP A 117 -24.01 -1.60 14.04
N TYR A 118 -23.52 -0.85 15.03
CA TYR A 118 -22.81 0.39 14.79
C TYR A 118 -21.45 0.18 14.12
N PHE A 119 -20.60 -0.65 14.73
CA PHE A 119 -19.27 -0.95 14.20
C PHE A 119 -19.39 -1.59 12.81
N ASN A 120 -20.31 -2.54 12.63
CA ASN A 120 -20.52 -3.22 11.36
C ASN A 120 -21.22 -2.36 10.29
N ASN A 121 -21.96 -1.30 10.63
CA ASN A 121 -22.57 -0.43 9.62
C ASN A 121 -21.69 0.79 9.31
N LYS A 122 -21.20 1.51 10.32
CA LYS A 122 -20.46 2.78 10.16
C LYS A 122 -19.01 2.53 9.75
N LEU A 123 -18.34 1.53 10.33
CA LEU A 123 -16.98 1.20 9.90
C LEU A 123 -17.02 0.47 8.58
N LYS A 124 -17.95 -0.46 8.35
CA LYS A 124 -18.06 -1.13 7.06
C LYS A 124 -18.31 -0.15 5.91
N THR A 125 -19.19 0.84 6.06
CA THR A 125 -19.35 1.88 5.02
C THR A 125 -18.07 2.70 4.80
N SER A 126 -17.31 2.96 5.87
CA SER A 126 -15.98 3.60 5.76
C SER A 126 -14.91 2.65 5.19
N MET A 127 -15.10 1.33 5.33
CA MET A 127 -14.17 0.25 4.98
C MET A 127 -14.48 -0.43 3.63
N VAL A 128 -15.66 -0.22 3.01
CA VAL A 128 -16.07 -0.87 1.74
C VAL A 128 -15.11 -0.53 0.58
N ASN A 129 -14.26 0.49 0.74
CA ASN A 129 -13.19 0.80 -0.21
C ASN A 129 -11.87 0.03 0.04
N PHE A 130 -11.80 -0.85 1.05
CA PHE A 130 -10.59 -1.59 1.41
C PHE A 130 -10.75 -3.06 1.02
N SER A 131 -10.07 -3.46 -0.04
CA SER A 131 -9.89 -4.87 -0.38
C SER A 131 -8.56 -5.37 0.19
N GLU A 132 -8.56 -6.56 0.80
CA GLU A 132 -7.38 -7.21 1.39
C GLU A 132 -6.18 -7.33 0.42
N ASP A 133 -6.45 -7.37 -0.89
CA ASP A 133 -5.46 -7.52 -1.96
C ASP A 133 -4.63 -6.26 -2.28
N LYS A 134 -4.65 -5.25 -1.40
CA LYS A 134 -4.03 -3.95 -1.63
C LYS A 134 -2.59 -3.82 -1.12
N ILE A 135 -1.94 -4.85 -0.59
CA ILE A 135 -0.52 -4.72 -0.19
C ILE A 135 0.39 -5.33 -1.24
N HIS A 136 1.37 -4.56 -1.67
CA HIS A 136 2.38 -4.98 -2.64
C HIS A 136 3.78 -4.69 -2.13
N ILE A 137 4.70 -5.59 -2.46
CA ILE A 137 6.08 -5.55 -1.98
C ILE A 137 7.01 -5.40 -3.18
N ILE A 138 7.86 -4.38 -3.16
CA ILE A 138 8.97 -4.24 -4.09
C ILE A 138 10.24 -4.67 -3.36
N LEU A 139 10.77 -5.81 -3.78
CA LEU A 139 12.02 -6.36 -3.24
C LEU A 139 13.25 -5.63 -3.81
N PRO A 140 14.44 -5.83 -3.20
CA PRO A 140 15.66 -5.16 -3.66
C PRO A 140 16.11 -5.63 -5.05
N GLN A 141 15.88 -6.91 -5.36
CA GLN A 141 16.14 -7.48 -6.68
C GLN A 141 14.96 -7.19 -7.60
N ARG A 142 15.22 -6.38 -8.63
CA ARG A 142 14.21 -5.91 -9.59
C ARG A 142 14.60 -6.37 -10.99
N ASN A 143 13.66 -6.99 -11.69
CA ASN A 143 13.81 -7.63 -12.99
C ASN A 143 13.14 -6.81 -14.09
N LEU A 144 13.54 -5.55 -14.24
CA LEU A 144 13.05 -4.72 -15.33
C LEU A 144 13.57 -5.26 -16.68
N SER A 145 12.65 -5.77 -17.50
CA SER A 145 12.98 -6.24 -18.85
C SER A 145 13.32 -5.07 -19.76
N LEU A 146 14.44 -5.15 -20.48
CA LEU A 146 14.87 -4.09 -21.41
C LEU A 146 14.17 -4.19 -22.76
N LYS A 147 13.75 -5.41 -23.13
CA LYS A 147 13.04 -5.71 -24.36
C LYS A 147 11.83 -6.58 -24.02
N SER A 148 10.74 -6.39 -24.73
CA SER A 148 9.56 -7.23 -24.65
C SER A 148 8.86 -7.29 -25.99
N GLN A 149 8.08 -8.35 -26.20
CA GLN A 149 7.20 -8.45 -27.36
C GLN A 149 5.78 -8.07 -26.94
N ILE A 150 5.16 -7.16 -27.69
CA ILE A 150 3.76 -6.79 -27.50
C ILE A 150 2.90 -7.94 -28.01
N THR A 151 2.58 -8.87 -27.11
CA THR A 151 1.61 -9.94 -27.36
C THR A 151 0.27 -9.60 -26.72
N GLU A 152 0.31 -9.25 -25.44
CA GLU A 152 -0.86 -8.86 -24.63
C GLU A 152 -0.44 -7.83 -23.57
N ILE A 153 -1.38 -6.98 -23.16
CA ILE A 153 -1.17 -6.05 -22.05
C ILE A 153 -1.39 -6.81 -20.74
N LYS A 154 -0.30 -7.31 -20.15
CA LYS A 154 -0.30 -7.99 -18.84
C LYS A 154 0.08 -7.04 -17.73
N SER A 155 -0.68 -7.06 -16.63
CA SER A 155 -0.41 -6.23 -15.45
C SER A 155 1.08 -6.22 -15.06
N PRO A 156 1.62 -5.06 -14.68
CA PRO A 156 3.00 -4.97 -14.23
C PRO A 156 3.16 -5.76 -12.93
N ASN A 157 4.22 -6.55 -12.85
CA ASN A 157 4.57 -7.25 -11.61
C ASN A 157 5.50 -6.38 -10.76
N TYR A 158 5.39 -6.49 -9.44
CA TYR A 158 6.17 -5.66 -8.50
C TYR A 158 7.68 -5.90 -8.51
N ASP A 159 8.15 -6.94 -9.22
CA ASP A 159 9.56 -7.12 -9.53
C ASP A 159 10.05 -6.23 -10.67
N GLY A 160 9.16 -5.54 -11.38
CA GLY A 160 9.47 -4.67 -12.53
C GLY A 160 9.22 -5.32 -13.90
N SER A 161 8.89 -6.60 -13.94
CA SER A 161 8.51 -7.24 -15.21
C SER A 161 7.19 -6.68 -15.75
N ASN A 162 7.08 -6.65 -17.08
CA ASN A 162 5.97 -6.05 -17.85
C ASN A 162 5.78 -4.52 -17.72
N ILE A 163 6.57 -3.80 -16.91
CA ILE A 163 6.50 -2.32 -16.83
C ILE A 163 6.64 -1.67 -18.21
N ILE A 164 7.58 -2.15 -19.04
CA ILE A 164 7.83 -1.54 -20.35
C ILE A 164 6.63 -1.64 -21.30
N ASN A 165 5.86 -2.73 -21.25
CA ASN A 165 4.62 -2.88 -22.02
C ASN A 165 3.58 -1.84 -21.58
N TYR A 166 3.48 -1.59 -20.27
CA TYR A 166 2.57 -0.59 -19.71
C TYR A 166 3.01 0.84 -20.03
N LEU A 167 4.29 1.15 -19.90
CA LEU A 167 4.84 2.45 -20.27
C LEU A 167 4.62 2.74 -21.76
N PHE A 168 4.86 1.74 -22.63
CA PHE A 168 4.55 1.86 -24.04
C PHE A 168 3.07 2.10 -24.29
N TRP A 169 2.18 1.37 -23.62
CA TRP A 169 0.73 1.57 -23.72
C TRP A 169 0.31 2.97 -23.25
N PHE A 170 0.77 3.41 -22.07
CA PHE A 170 0.46 4.73 -21.52
C PHE A 170 0.97 5.87 -22.41
N LYS A 171 2.15 5.72 -23.03
CA LYS A 171 2.70 6.70 -23.97
C LYS A 171 1.80 6.88 -25.20
N ASN A 172 1.25 5.77 -25.71
CA ASN A 172 0.55 5.72 -27.00
C ASN A 172 -0.98 5.80 -26.90
N ILE A 173 -1.54 5.80 -25.69
CA ILE A 173 -2.98 6.00 -25.50
C ILE A 173 -3.42 7.43 -25.91
N GLY A 174 -4.71 7.58 -26.22
CA GLY A 174 -5.29 8.87 -26.63
C GLY A 174 -4.99 10.01 -25.66
N LYS A 175 -4.89 11.25 -26.20
CA LYS A 175 -4.41 12.44 -25.46
C LYS A 175 -5.19 12.78 -24.19
N SER A 176 -6.43 12.32 -24.06
CA SER A 176 -7.34 12.63 -22.95
C SER A 176 -7.41 11.54 -21.87
N SER A 177 -6.50 10.57 -21.87
CA SER A 177 -6.50 9.49 -20.89
C SER A 177 -5.69 9.84 -19.63
N ALA A 178 -6.24 9.55 -18.45
CA ALA A 178 -5.51 9.65 -17.17
C ALA A 178 -4.20 8.83 -17.15
N TYR A 179 -4.11 7.76 -17.94
CA TYR A 179 -2.90 6.95 -18.05
C TYR A 179 -1.76 7.67 -18.77
N LYS A 180 -2.08 8.56 -19.72
CA LYS A 180 -1.08 9.40 -20.38
C LYS A 180 -0.46 10.37 -19.39
N ASP A 181 -1.27 10.94 -18.50
CA ASP A 181 -0.79 11.81 -17.42
C ASP A 181 0.11 11.05 -16.45
N VAL A 182 -0.19 9.77 -16.18
CA VAL A 182 0.68 8.90 -15.36
C VAL A 182 2.04 8.71 -16.04
N TYR A 183 2.08 8.41 -17.34
CA TYR A 183 3.35 8.31 -18.06
C TYR A 183 4.18 9.59 -17.97
N GLN A 184 3.54 10.75 -18.18
CA GLN A 184 4.21 12.03 -18.09
C GLN A 184 4.77 12.28 -16.69
N LYS A 185 3.98 12.03 -15.64
CA LYS A 185 4.42 12.14 -14.24
C LYS A 185 5.60 11.22 -13.93
N VAL A 186 5.57 9.98 -14.43
CA VAL A 186 6.67 9.02 -14.27
C VAL A 186 7.93 9.53 -14.98
N SER A 187 7.80 10.01 -16.21
CA SER A 187 8.91 10.58 -16.99
C SER A 187 9.54 11.80 -16.29
N ASP A 188 8.71 12.73 -15.83
CA ASP A 188 9.18 13.95 -15.16
C ASP A 188 9.85 13.63 -13.82
N ALA A 189 9.25 12.77 -13.00
CA ALA A 189 9.82 12.35 -11.71
C ALA A 189 11.13 11.56 -11.90
N PHE A 190 11.19 10.67 -12.90
CA PHE A 190 12.41 9.96 -13.24
C PHE A 190 13.53 10.92 -13.63
N ARG A 191 13.24 11.91 -14.48
CA ARG A 191 14.21 12.92 -14.90
C ARG A 191 14.71 13.77 -13.75
N GLU A 192 13.82 14.18 -12.86
CA GLU A 192 14.18 14.96 -11.67
C GLU A 192 15.12 14.16 -10.75
N ILE A 193 14.73 12.95 -10.36
CA ILE A 193 15.47 12.15 -9.36
C ILE A 193 16.81 11.65 -9.92
N SER A 194 16.85 11.29 -11.20
CA SER A 194 18.09 10.81 -11.84
C SER A 194 19.10 11.92 -12.14
N GLY A 195 18.76 13.20 -11.90
CA GLY A 195 19.62 14.32 -12.23
C GLY A 195 19.70 14.63 -13.73
N GLY A 196 18.63 14.37 -14.48
CA GLY A 196 18.49 14.73 -15.89
C GLY A 196 18.51 13.57 -16.88
N TYR A 197 18.57 12.32 -16.44
CA TYR A 197 18.38 11.18 -17.34
C TYR A 197 16.91 11.05 -17.74
N GLU A 198 16.68 10.66 -18.97
CA GLU A 198 15.36 10.38 -19.51
C GLU A 198 15.29 8.93 -19.95
N PHE A 199 14.07 8.42 -20.09
CA PHE A 199 13.81 7.10 -20.66
C PHE A 199 12.80 7.21 -21.80
N ASP A 200 12.90 6.31 -22.76
CA ASP A 200 11.84 6.12 -23.74
C ASP A 200 11.62 4.64 -24.05
N VAL A 201 10.38 4.29 -24.38
CA VAL A 201 10.03 2.96 -24.88
C VAL A 201 9.67 3.07 -26.36
N VAL A 202 10.47 2.40 -27.19
CA VAL A 202 10.44 2.53 -28.65
C VAL A 202 9.96 1.23 -29.26
N LEU A 203 9.10 1.32 -30.28
CA LEU A 203 8.70 0.17 -31.08
C LEU A 203 9.83 -0.19 -32.06
N GLU A 204 10.37 -1.38 -31.88
CA GLU A 204 11.22 -2.07 -32.82
C GLU A 204 10.38 -2.89 -33.81
N GLY A 205 11.00 -3.41 -34.87
CA GLY A 205 10.33 -4.29 -35.83
C GLY A 205 9.72 -5.53 -35.16
N HIS A 206 8.67 -6.08 -35.79
CA HIS A 206 7.97 -7.30 -35.33
C HIS A 206 7.30 -7.19 -33.95
N ASN A 207 6.71 -6.03 -33.63
CA ASN A 207 6.02 -5.77 -32.35
C ASN A 207 6.93 -5.94 -31.13
N ASN A 208 8.24 -5.82 -31.30
CA ASN A 208 9.17 -5.76 -30.19
C ASN A 208 9.25 -4.32 -29.70
N ILE A 209 9.38 -4.12 -28.41
CA ILE A 209 9.68 -2.82 -27.82
C ILE A 209 10.98 -2.90 -27.03
N SER A 210 11.71 -1.80 -27.04
CA SER A 210 12.90 -1.62 -26.20
C SER A 210 12.76 -0.37 -25.34
N LEU A 211 13.18 -0.52 -24.09
CA LEU A 211 13.46 0.58 -23.20
C LEU A 211 14.84 1.15 -23.55
N ASN A 212 14.95 2.47 -23.61
CA ASN A 212 16.19 3.21 -23.85
C ASN A 212 16.34 4.29 -22.78
N PHE A 213 17.58 4.55 -22.34
CA PHE A 213 17.89 5.70 -21.48
C PHE A 213 18.84 6.66 -22.21
N PHE A 214 18.73 7.94 -21.92
CA PHE A 214 19.55 8.99 -22.53
C PHE A 214 19.68 10.19 -21.58
N TYR A 215 20.67 11.05 -21.83
CA TYR A 215 20.97 12.21 -20.98
C TYR A 215 20.95 13.48 -21.82
N HIS A 216 20.11 14.46 -21.48
CA HIS A 216 20.04 15.77 -22.16
C HIS A 216 20.10 15.72 -23.71
N ASN A 217 19.20 14.97 -24.35
CA ASN A 217 19.16 14.79 -25.81
C ASN A 217 20.42 14.15 -26.42
N SER A 218 21.24 13.45 -25.61
CA SER A 218 22.33 12.62 -26.14
C SER A 218 21.80 11.50 -27.03
N VAL A 219 22.72 10.89 -27.79
CA VAL A 219 22.45 9.61 -28.46
C VAL A 219 21.99 8.59 -27.41
N PHE A 220 21.06 7.72 -27.80
CA PHE A 220 20.61 6.61 -26.96
C PHE A 220 21.80 5.82 -26.45
N MET A 221 21.88 5.66 -25.13
CA MET A 221 22.85 4.76 -24.53
C MET A 221 22.29 3.36 -24.65
N ASP A 222 23.15 2.41 -25.01
CA ASP A 222 22.79 1.00 -24.96
C ASP A 222 22.35 0.67 -23.53
N VAL A 223 21.15 0.14 -23.36
CA VAL A 223 20.62 -0.10 -22.02
C VAL A 223 21.39 -1.18 -21.29
N GLU A 224 22.09 -2.08 -22.00
CA GLU A 224 23.03 -3.00 -21.37
C GLU A 224 24.22 -2.27 -20.71
N SER A 225 24.58 -1.10 -21.24
CA SER A 225 25.61 -0.21 -20.65
C SER A 225 25.09 0.68 -19.52
N THR A 226 23.77 0.76 -19.32
CA THR A 226 23.17 1.56 -18.25
C THR A 226 23.20 0.81 -16.92
N GLY A 227 23.64 1.49 -15.86
CA GLY A 227 23.74 0.92 -14.53
C GLY A 227 22.38 0.44 -13.98
N LEU A 228 22.42 -0.56 -13.10
CA LEU A 228 21.23 -1.10 -12.42
C LEU A 228 20.43 -0.04 -11.66
N GLY A 229 21.09 1.03 -11.19
CA GLY A 229 20.44 2.15 -10.51
C GLY A 229 19.33 2.82 -11.32
N LEU A 230 19.53 3.08 -12.61
CA LEU A 230 18.48 3.69 -13.47
C LEU A 230 17.29 2.75 -13.67
N ARG A 231 17.56 1.45 -13.81
CA ARG A 231 16.50 0.44 -13.96
C ARG A 231 15.67 0.34 -12.68
N ASN A 232 16.35 0.29 -11.53
CA ASN A 232 15.72 0.26 -10.22
C ASN A 232 14.89 1.51 -9.97
N LEU A 233 15.44 2.68 -10.26
CA LEU A 233 14.75 3.95 -10.14
C LEU A 233 13.45 3.96 -10.96
N LEU A 234 13.48 3.48 -12.21
CA LEU A 234 12.28 3.45 -13.04
C LEU A 234 11.19 2.55 -12.45
N VAL A 235 11.54 1.38 -11.91
CA VAL A 235 10.59 0.49 -11.22
C VAL A 235 9.94 1.20 -10.02
N LEU A 236 10.75 1.84 -9.19
CA LEU A 236 10.29 2.54 -7.98
C LEU A 236 9.37 3.71 -8.31
N VAL A 237 9.77 4.56 -9.27
CA VAL A 237 8.98 5.72 -9.70
C VAL A 237 7.68 5.27 -10.34
N PHE A 238 7.72 4.25 -11.20
CA PHE A 238 6.54 3.71 -11.87
C PHE A 238 5.48 3.29 -10.84
N PHE A 239 5.82 2.40 -9.89
CA PHE A 239 4.84 1.90 -8.92
C PHE A 239 4.39 2.95 -7.90
N SER A 240 5.25 3.92 -7.57
CA SER A 240 4.89 5.03 -6.69
C SER A 240 3.77 5.89 -7.29
N LEU A 241 3.84 6.13 -8.61
CA LEU A 241 2.90 6.98 -9.35
C LEU A 241 1.79 6.19 -10.06
N PHE A 242 1.88 4.87 -10.07
CA PHE A 242 0.85 4.01 -10.65
C PHE A 242 -0.50 4.24 -9.95
N PRO A 243 -1.61 4.38 -10.71
CA PRO A 243 -2.93 4.61 -10.15
C PRO A 243 -3.48 3.31 -9.57
N SER A 244 -3.08 3.01 -8.35
CA SER A 244 -3.56 1.88 -7.56
C SER A 244 -3.83 2.35 -6.14
N ASP A 245 -4.88 1.81 -5.53
CA ASP A 245 -5.24 2.05 -4.13
C ASP A 245 -4.42 1.17 -3.17
N SER A 246 -3.28 0.68 -3.62
CA SER A 246 -2.44 -0.25 -2.86
C SER A 246 -1.45 0.46 -1.95
N VAL A 247 -1.19 -0.20 -0.82
CA VAL A 247 -0.05 0.04 0.06
C VAL A 247 1.17 -0.63 -0.57
N LEU A 248 2.16 0.18 -0.90
CA LEU A 248 3.44 -0.25 -1.43
C LEU A 248 4.46 -0.31 -0.31
N LEU A 249 5.08 -1.47 -0.11
CA LEU A 249 6.21 -1.68 0.79
C LEU A 249 7.47 -1.85 -0.04
N ILE A 250 8.43 -0.95 0.12
CA ILE A 250 9.67 -0.93 -0.66
C ILE A 250 10.83 -1.33 0.25
N GLU A 251 11.50 -2.42 -0.07
CA GLU A 251 12.73 -2.85 0.60
C GLU A 251 13.95 -2.29 -0.15
N GLU A 252 14.89 -1.72 0.62
CA GLU A 252 16.19 -1.24 0.13
C GLU A 252 16.09 -0.46 -1.20
N PRO A 253 15.40 0.70 -1.20
CA PRO A 253 15.33 1.56 -2.38
C PRO A 253 16.71 2.06 -2.83
N GLU A 254 17.69 2.10 -1.92
CA GLU A 254 19.07 2.55 -2.14
C GLU A 254 19.98 1.51 -2.80
N ASN A 255 19.46 0.32 -3.15
CA ASN A 255 20.27 -0.71 -3.76
C ASN A 255 20.64 -0.35 -5.22
N HIS A 256 21.95 -0.28 -5.49
CA HIS A 256 22.62 0.23 -6.71
C HIS A 256 22.55 1.74 -6.94
#